data_AF-A0A380U9R5-F1
#
_entry.id   AF-A0A380U9R5-F1
#
_cell.length_a   1.000
_cell.length_b   1.000
_cell.length_c   1.000
_cell.angle_alpha   90.00
_cell.angle_beta   90.00
_cell.angle_gamma   90.00
#
_symmetry.space_group_name_H-M   'P 1'
#
loop_
_entity.id
_entity.type
_entity.pdbx_description
1 polymer ?
#
loop_
_entity_poly.entity_id
_entity_poly.type
_entity_poly.pdbx_seq_one_letter_code
_entity_poly.pdbx_strand_id
1 'polypeptide(L)'
;MAEQAQLIYKTDFNLPMKVLAEATGGGTDAAFAGLNSKAAILEGMGLSGDGAHSNNAEYILVESIVPRLYLATKLIMDLSTAQK
;
A
#
# COMPACT_ATOMS: atom_id res chain seq x y z
N MET A 1 10.25 2.70 -5.44
CA MET A 1 8.85 2.21 -5.35
C MET A 1 8.10 2.87 -4.21
N ALA A 2 8.55 2.76 -2.94
CA ALA A 2 7.91 3.44 -1.80
C ALA A 2 7.81 4.97 -1.97
N GLU A 3 8.92 5.62 -2.34
CA GLU A 3 8.95 7.07 -2.58
C GLU A 3 7.99 7.49 -3.70
N GLN A 4 7.87 6.69 -4.76
CA GLN A 4 6.94 6.94 -5.85
C GLN A 4 5.48 6.84 -5.38
N ALA A 5 5.17 5.88 -4.50
CA ALA A 5 3.85 5.77 -3.90
C ALA A 5 3.51 7.00 -3.04
N GLN A 6 4.46 7.47 -2.23
CA GLN A 6 4.30 8.69 -1.43
C GLN A 6 4.11 9.92 -2.31
N LEU A 7 4.88 10.03 -3.40
CA LEU A 7 4.77 11.13 -4.34
C LEU A 7 3.39 11.19 -4.98
N ILE A 8 2.86 10.07 -5.51
CA ILE A 8 1.51 9.98 -6.10
C ILE A 8 0.45 10.46 -5.10
N TYR A 9 0.51 9.98 -3.86
CA TYR A 9 -0.43 10.38 -2.81
C TYR A 9 -0.39 11.89 -2.52
N LYS A 10 0.83 12.44 -2.51
CA LYS A 10 1.03 13.87 -2.24
C LYS A 10 0.62 14.73 -3.42
N THR A 11 0.94 14.36 -4.66
CA THR A 11 0.66 15.19 -5.83
C THR A 11 -0.81 15.15 -6.22
N ASP A 12 -1.43 13.97 -6.18
CA ASP A 12 -2.73 13.75 -6.79
C ASP A 12 -3.88 13.95 -5.79
N PHE A 13 -3.60 13.74 -4.49
CA PHE A 13 -4.60 13.87 -3.42
C PHE A 13 -4.21 14.85 -2.31
N ASN A 14 -2.98 15.40 -2.32
CA ASN A 14 -2.43 16.18 -1.22
C ASN A 14 -2.49 15.46 0.14
N LEU A 15 -2.45 14.12 0.12
CA LEU A 15 -2.51 13.29 1.32
C LEU A 15 -1.10 12.87 1.76
N PRO A 16 -0.84 12.78 3.08
CA PRO A 16 0.39 12.17 3.58
C PRO A 16 0.32 10.65 3.43
N MET A 17 1.48 10.02 3.24
CA MET A 17 1.60 8.57 3.30
C MET A 17 2.78 8.20 4.19
N LYS A 18 2.47 7.52 5.30
CA LYS A 18 3.49 6.94 6.17
C LYS A 18 3.94 5.62 5.57
N VAL A 19 5.24 5.49 5.34
CA VAL A 19 5.89 4.24 4.98
C VAL A 19 6.70 3.77 6.18
N LEU A 20 6.59 2.49 6.51
CA LEU A 20 7.38 1.85 7.54
C LEU A 20 8.42 0.96 6.85
N ALA A 21 9.68 1.06 7.28
CA ALA A 21 10.77 0.21 6.78
C ALA A 21 10.82 -1.16 7.48
N GLU A 22 10.11 -1.28 8.61
CA GLU A 22 10.04 -2.49 9.42
C GLU A 22 8.62 -3.06 9.38
N ALA A 23 8.53 -4.40 9.40
CA ALA A 23 7.27 -5.10 9.39
C ALA A 23 6.45 -4.78 10.66
N THR A 24 5.17 -4.50 10.49
CA THR A 24 4.25 -4.19 11.60
C THR A 24 3.78 -5.42 12.38
N GLY A 25 4.23 -6.62 11.98
CA GLY A 25 3.74 -7.90 12.48
C GLY A 25 2.57 -8.45 11.65
N GLY A 26 2.14 -9.68 11.99
CA GLY A 26 1.16 -10.43 11.20
C GLY A 26 1.82 -11.21 10.05
N GLY A 27 1.37 -12.44 9.82
CA GLY A 27 1.89 -13.28 8.73
C GLY A 27 1.26 -12.88 7.39
N THR A 28 1.93 -12.02 6.61
CA THR A 28 1.48 -11.61 5.28
C THR A 28 2.20 -12.39 4.18
N ASP A 29 1.51 -12.64 3.05
CA ASP A 29 2.13 -13.25 1.87
C ASP A 29 3.28 -12.40 1.32
N ALA A 30 3.19 -11.07 1.48
CA ALA A 30 4.24 -10.13 1.09
C ALA A 30 5.53 -10.35 1.90
N ALA A 31 5.41 -10.56 3.22
CA ALA A 31 6.56 -10.87 4.07
C ALA A 31 7.19 -12.21 3.68
N PHE A 32 6.38 -13.23 3.36
CA PHE A 32 6.89 -14.52 2.89
C PHE A 32 7.58 -14.42 1.52
N ALA A 33 6.98 -13.70 0.57
CA ALA A 33 7.59 -13.42 -0.73
C ALA A 33 8.93 -12.68 -0.59
N GLY A 34 9.05 -11.81 0.43
CA GLY A 34 10.25 -11.04 0.74
C GLY A 34 11.46 -11.89 1.13
N LEU A 35 11.25 -13.12 1.61
CA LEU A 35 12.34 -13.99 2.04
C LEU A 35 13.30 -14.38 0.91
N ASN A 36 12.78 -14.50 -0.32
CA ASN A 36 13.54 -15.02 -1.46
C ASN A 36 13.54 -14.07 -2.68
N SER A 37 12.81 -12.96 -2.61
CA SER A 37 12.70 -12.01 -3.73
C SER A 37 13.89 -11.06 -3.79
N LYS A 38 14.37 -10.78 -5.01
CA LYS A 38 15.29 -9.66 -5.28
C LYS A 38 14.55 -8.37 -5.65
N ALA A 39 13.24 -8.45 -5.86
CA ALA A 39 12.41 -7.29 -6.19
C ALA A 39 11.99 -6.54 -4.93
N ALA A 40 11.75 -5.24 -5.06
CA ALA A 40 11.13 -4.46 -4.01
C ALA A 40 9.71 -4.99 -3.70
N ILE A 41 9.40 -5.12 -2.42
CA ILE A 41 8.07 -5.52 -1.95
C ILE A 41 7.48 -4.38 -1.13
N LEU A 42 6.22 -4.07 -1.42
CA LEU A 42 5.39 -3.17 -0.63
C LEU A 42 4.21 -3.95 -0.08
N GLU A 43 3.90 -3.74 1.19
CA GLU A 43 2.74 -4.30 1.88
C GLU A 43 1.82 -3.20 2.40
N GLY A 44 0.64 -3.57 2.92
CA GLY A 44 -0.31 -2.60 3.48
C GLY A 44 -0.96 -1.68 2.44
N MET A 45 -0.99 -2.09 1.17
CA MET A 45 -1.54 -1.32 0.05
C MET A 45 -3.08 -1.33 -0.03
N GLY A 46 -3.75 -2.09 0.84
CA GLY A 46 -5.21 -2.18 0.92
C GLY A 46 -5.89 -0.91 1.41
N LEU A 47 -7.22 -0.98 1.54
CA LEU A 47 -8.04 0.12 2.06
C LEU A 47 -7.67 0.43 3.51
N SER A 48 -7.72 1.70 3.90
CA SER A 48 -7.49 2.07 5.30
C SER A 48 -8.72 1.72 6.13
N GLY A 49 -8.50 1.20 7.33
CA GLY A 49 -9.55 0.74 8.22
C GLY A 49 -8.98 0.34 9.57
N ASP A 50 -9.82 -0.24 10.41
CA ASP A 50 -9.41 -0.75 11.72
C ASP A 50 -10.24 -1.96 12.14
N GLY A 51 -9.74 -2.70 13.13
CA GLY A 51 -10.43 -3.83 13.72
C GLY A 51 -10.43 -5.08 12.85
N ALA A 52 -9.38 -5.31 12.06
CA ALA A 52 -9.21 -6.57 11.33
C ALA A 52 -9.34 -7.76 12.32
N HIS A 53 -10.29 -8.66 12.06
CA HIS A 53 -10.65 -9.78 12.94
C HIS A 53 -11.31 -9.41 14.29
N SER A 54 -11.89 -8.21 14.40
CA SER A 54 -12.61 -7.76 15.60
C SER A 54 -14.10 -8.08 15.53
N ASN A 55 -14.66 -8.56 16.65
CA ASN A 55 -16.10 -8.70 16.83
C ASN A 55 -16.80 -7.38 17.18
N ASN A 56 -16.04 -6.36 17.59
CA ASN A 56 -16.57 -5.09 18.10
C ASN A 56 -16.62 -3.97 17.05
N ALA A 57 -16.03 -4.19 15.88
CA ALA A 57 -16.24 -3.49 14.60
C ALA A 57 -15.02 -3.75 13.72
N GLU A 58 -15.23 -4.30 12.53
CA GLU A 58 -14.27 -4.29 11.43
C GLU A 58 -14.83 -3.36 10.35
N TYR A 59 -14.05 -2.35 9.94
CA TYR A 59 -14.54 -1.36 8.98
C TYR A 59 -13.41 -0.75 8.16
N ILE A 60 -13.80 -0.12 7.05
CA ILE A 60 -12.94 0.69 6.20
C ILE A 60 -13.36 2.15 6.23
N LEU A 61 -12.41 3.04 6.00
CA LEU A 61 -12.67 4.47 5.80
C LEU A 61 -13.09 4.68 4.34
N VAL A 62 -14.32 5.16 4.12
CA VAL A 62 -14.87 5.41 2.77
C VAL A 62 -13.99 6.37 1.98
N GLU A 63 -13.46 7.40 2.64
CA GLU A 63 -12.51 8.37 2.07
C GLU A 63 -11.19 7.73 1.58
N SER A 64 -10.85 6.52 2.06
CA SER A 64 -9.66 5.81 1.61
C SER A 64 -9.87 5.01 0.32
N ILE A 65 -11.12 4.75 -0.09
CA ILE A 65 -11.41 3.87 -1.23
C ILE A 65 -10.78 4.41 -2.52
N VAL A 66 -11.10 5.66 -2.87
CA VAL A 66 -10.62 6.26 -4.13
C VAL A 66 -9.10 6.42 -4.13
N PRO A 67 -8.45 7.03 -3.12
CA PRO A 67 -7.00 7.20 -3.13
C PRO A 67 -6.23 5.88 -3.19
N ARG A 68 -6.68 4.84 -2.47
CA ARG A 68 -6.00 3.53 -2.42
C ARG A 68 -6.11 2.76 -3.73
N LEU A 69 -7.30 2.71 -4.32
CA LEU A 69 -7.48 2.05 -5.62
C LEU A 69 -6.73 2.80 -6.72
N TYR A 70 -6.79 4.13 -6.73
CA TYR A 70 -6.03 4.95 -7.67
C TYR A 70 -4.52 4.70 -7.55
N LEU A 71 -3.98 4.73 -6.34
CA LEU A 71 -2.55 4.49 -6.10
C LEU A 71 -2.10 3.13 -6.63
N ALA A 72 -2.85 2.06 -6.34
CA ALA A 72 -2.52 0.71 -6.79
C ALA A 72 -2.48 0.64 -8.33
N THR A 73 -3.51 1.17 -9.00
CA THR A 73 -3.56 1.19 -10.47
C THR A 73 -2.45 2.06 -11.06
N LYS A 74 -2.23 3.28 -10.53
CA LYS A 74 -1.22 4.21 -11.02
C LYS A 74 0.19 3.64 -10.89
N LEU A 75 0.50 3.00 -9.76
CA LEU A 75 1.78 2.31 -9.57
C LEU A 75 1.99 1.19 -10.59
N ILE A 76 0.97 0.36 -10.84
CA ILE A 76 1.07 -0.70 -11.86
C ILE A 76 1.36 -0.08 -13.23
N MET A 77 0.59 0.92 -13.66
CA MET A 77 0.79 1.57 -14.97
C MET A 77 2.17 2.21 -15.09
N ASP A 78 2.61 2.95 -14.07
CA ASP A 78 3.90 3.65 -14.11
C ASP A 78 5.07 2.66 -14.11
N LEU A 79 5.01 1.58 -13.32
CA LEU A 79 6.06 0.58 -13.29
C LEU A 79 6.09 -0.28 -14.56
N SER A 80 4.93 -0.57 -15.15
CA SER A 80 4.84 -1.29 -16.43
C SER A 80 5.38 -0.49 -17.61
N THR A 81 5.39 0.85 -17.51
CA THR A 81 5.90 1.73 -18.58
C THR A 81 7.34 2.19 -18.36
N ALA A 82 7.80 2.24 -17.10
CA ALA A 82 9.16 2.59 -16.74
C ALA A 82 10.19 1.47 -16.97
N GLN A 83 9.75 0.21 -17.11
CA GLN A 83 10.62 -0.89 -17.52
C GLN A 83 10.84 -0.88 -19.04
N LYS A 84 11.69 0.04 -19.50
CA LYS A 84 12.40 -0.04 -20.79
C LYS A 84 13.86 0.32 -20.59
#